data_AF-A0A957FIE7-F1
#
_entry.id   AF-A0A957FIE7-F1
#
_cell.length_a   1.000
_cell.length_b   1.000
_cell.length_c   1.000
_cell.angle_alpha   90.00
_cell.angle_beta   90.00
_cell.angle_gamma   90.00
#
_symmetry.space_group_name_H-M   'P 1'
#
loop_
_entity.id
_entity.type
_entity.pdbx_description
1 polymer ?
#
loop_
_entity_poly.entity_id
_entity_poly.type
_entity_poly.pdbx_seq_one_letter_code
_entity_poly.pdbx_strand_id
1 'polypeptide(L)'
;MATLNTAVTQKPKKKMSASAKALWWGIFASFAFTALTWALGPFLPQINFLPDTGYDWYYWKLPEPTVMSRVTAWSGYLLHQLVVWGIIYYAQKNKTKYTSGLHRVNILSFAANGIFILLHLLQTHIWYDGLAQDTHIMSSQGSVVVLLIAVLLMENQRRGLIFGKGKRLNFLNDTGRVVRKYHGYYFAWAIIYTFWYHPMETSPGHLLGFLYT
;
A
#
# COMPACT_ATOMS: atom_id res chain seq x y z
N MET A 1 48.41 -47.99 -4.29
CA MET A 1 47.04 -47.46 -4.16
C MET A 1 47.14 -46.00 -3.75
N ALA A 2 46.90 -45.06 -4.68
CA ALA A 2 46.89 -43.63 -4.39
C ALA A 2 45.47 -43.21 -4.01
N THR A 3 45.28 -42.74 -2.78
CA THR A 3 44.03 -42.17 -2.29
C THR A 3 43.88 -40.75 -2.82
N LEU A 4 42.98 -40.57 -3.80
CA LEU A 4 42.55 -39.25 -4.26
C LEU A 4 41.65 -38.62 -3.18
N ASN A 5 42.20 -37.69 -2.40
CA ASN A 5 41.42 -36.80 -1.55
C ASN A 5 40.65 -35.81 -2.44
N THR A 6 39.36 -36.07 -2.64
CA THR A 6 38.42 -35.12 -3.25
C THR A 6 38.07 -34.05 -2.21
N ALA A 7 38.87 -32.97 -2.18
CA ALA A 7 38.51 -31.78 -1.44
C ALA A 7 37.22 -31.18 -2.03
N VAL A 8 36.10 -31.40 -1.35
CA VAL A 8 34.82 -30.74 -1.64
C VAL A 8 35.02 -29.25 -1.38
N THR A 9 35.18 -28.48 -2.46
CA THR A 9 35.19 -27.03 -2.41
C THR A 9 33.82 -26.54 -1.97
N GLN A 10 33.68 -26.22 -0.67
CA GLN A 10 32.48 -25.58 -0.15
C GLN A 10 32.29 -24.24 -0.88
N LYS A 11 31.24 -24.15 -1.71
CA LYS A 11 30.86 -22.88 -2.33
C LYS A 11 30.60 -21.85 -1.21
N PRO A 12 31.20 -20.65 -1.28
CA PRO A 12 31.02 -19.64 -0.24
C PRO A 12 29.53 -19.32 -0.09
N LYS A 13 29.02 -19.29 1.15
CA LYS A 13 27.65 -18.87 1.45
C LYS A 13 27.43 -17.47 0.87
N LYS A 14 26.60 -17.38 -0.17
CA LYS A 14 26.29 -16.11 -0.85
C LYS A 14 25.62 -15.18 0.14
N LYS A 15 26.29 -14.08 0.51
CA LYS A 15 25.71 -13.04 1.38
C LYS A 15 24.46 -12.46 0.72
N MET A 16 23.41 -12.28 1.50
CA MET A 16 22.13 -11.71 1.04
C MET A 16 22.34 -10.29 0.47
N SER A 17 21.73 -10.01 -0.68
CA SER A 17 21.82 -8.68 -1.32
C SER A 17 21.13 -7.60 -0.47
N ALA A 18 21.48 -6.32 -0.68
CA ALA A 18 20.85 -5.21 0.02
C ALA A 18 19.32 -5.17 -0.22
N SER A 19 18.87 -5.45 -1.43
CA SER A 19 17.44 -5.49 -1.77
C SER A 19 16.71 -6.65 -1.09
N ALA A 20 17.34 -7.82 -0.97
CA ALA A 20 16.76 -8.94 -0.24
C ALA A 20 16.68 -8.66 1.28
N LYS A 21 17.68 -7.97 1.85
CA LYS A 21 17.61 -7.45 3.22
C LYS A 21 16.47 -6.46 3.40
N ALA A 22 16.32 -5.50 2.48
CA ALA A 22 15.24 -4.51 2.54
C ALA A 22 13.85 -5.16 2.46
N LEU A 23 13.69 -6.19 1.63
CA LEU A 23 12.45 -6.98 1.56
C LEU A 23 12.13 -7.64 2.92
N TRP A 24 13.09 -8.32 3.52
CA TRP A 24 12.88 -8.95 4.84
C TRP A 24 12.57 -7.94 5.94
N TRP A 25 13.22 -6.77 5.91
CA TRP A 25 12.87 -5.67 6.80
C TRP A 25 11.46 -5.16 6.58
N GLY A 26 11.02 -5.05 5.32
CA GLY A 26 9.63 -4.69 4.99
C GLY A 26 8.64 -5.70 5.55
N ILE A 27 8.86 -7.01 5.29
CA ILE A 27 8.01 -8.08 5.82
C ILE A 27 7.93 -8.00 7.36
N PHE A 28 9.09 -7.93 8.03
CA PHE A 28 9.13 -7.82 9.47
C PHE A 28 8.40 -6.56 9.97
N ALA A 29 8.61 -5.42 9.32
CA ALA A 29 7.96 -4.16 9.68
C ALA A 29 6.43 -4.25 9.56
N SER A 30 5.90 -4.86 8.49
CA SER A 30 4.45 -5.02 8.35
C SER A 30 3.86 -5.93 9.43
N PHE A 31 4.50 -7.08 9.73
CA PHE A 31 4.07 -7.93 10.85
C PHE A 31 4.16 -7.23 12.20
N ALA A 32 5.27 -6.51 12.46
CA ALA A 32 5.46 -5.76 13.69
C ALA A 32 4.41 -4.64 13.83
N PHE A 33 4.08 -3.96 12.73
CA PHE A 33 3.07 -2.93 12.72
C PHE A 33 1.66 -3.50 12.95
N THR A 34 1.30 -4.61 12.30
CA THR A 34 0.03 -5.30 12.58
C THR A 34 -0.06 -5.80 14.01
N ALA A 35 1.05 -6.29 14.58
CA ALA A 35 1.08 -6.67 15.99
C ALA A 35 0.92 -5.46 16.91
N LEU A 36 1.52 -4.32 16.56
CA LEU A 36 1.35 -3.05 17.27
C LEU A 36 -0.10 -2.56 17.21
N THR A 37 -0.74 -2.55 16.03
CA THR A 37 -2.15 -2.13 15.92
C THR A 37 -3.07 -3.04 16.71
N TRP A 38 -2.86 -4.36 16.65
CA TRP A 38 -3.59 -5.31 17.49
C TRP A 38 -3.37 -5.06 18.98
N ALA A 39 -2.13 -4.86 19.42
CA ALA A 39 -1.79 -4.61 20.83
C ALA A 39 -2.37 -3.29 21.35
N LEU A 40 -2.54 -2.30 20.47
CA LEU A 40 -3.15 -1.01 20.81
C LEU A 40 -4.69 -1.02 20.73
N GLY A 41 -5.30 -2.06 20.17
CA GLY A 41 -6.76 -2.21 20.05
C GLY A 41 -7.56 -1.90 21.33
N PRO A 42 -7.15 -2.36 22.53
CA PRO A 42 -7.84 -2.01 23.78
C PRO A 42 -7.90 -0.51 24.10
N PHE A 43 -7.04 0.31 23.49
CA PHE A 43 -7.00 1.76 23.65
C PHE A 43 -7.77 2.51 22.56
N LEU A 44 -8.42 1.80 21.62
CA LEU A 44 -9.29 2.44 20.63
C LEU A 44 -10.52 3.07 21.31
N PRO A 45 -11.04 4.18 20.77
CA PRO A 45 -12.29 4.77 21.23
C PRO A 45 -13.43 3.75 21.21
N GLN A 46 -14.16 3.64 22.32
CA GLN A 46 -15.33 2.75 22.40
C GLN A 46 -16.52 3.42 21.72
N ILE A 47 -16.83 3.00 20.49
CA ILE A 47 -17.84 3.63 19.65
C ILE A 47 -19.03 2.67 19.48
N ASN A 48 -20.23 3.18 19.73
CA ASN A 48 -21.47 2.50 19.41
C ASN A 48 -21.86 2.81 17.96
N PHE A 49 -21.39 2.00 17.01
CA PHE A 49 -21.70 2.21 15.59
C PHE A 49 -23.20 2.10 15.30
N LEU A 50 -23.64 2.83 14.27
CA LEU A 50 -25.02 2.80 13.80
C LEU A 50 -25.32 1.46 13.08
N PRO A 51 -26.58 1.00 13.12
CA PRO A 51 -26.99 -0.22 12.46
C PRO A 51 -26.81 -0.14 10.94
N ASP A 52 -26.65 -1.29 10.31
CA ASP A 52 -26.57 -1.41 8.85
C ASP A 52 -27.83 -0.87 8.17
N THR A 53 -27.66 0.03 7.20
CA THR A 53 -28.75 0.66 6.44
C THR A 53 -28.88 0.16 5.00
N GLY A 54 -28.05 -0.78 4.56
CA GLY A 54 -28.13 -1.36 3.21
C GLY A 54 -26.80 -1.44 2.46
N TYR A 55 -26.89 -1.61 1.14
CA TYR A 55 -25.77 -2.03 0.30
C TYR A 55 -24.60 -1.03 0.21
N ASP A 56 -24.84 0.24 0.50
CA ASP A 56 -23.85 1.32 0.49
C ASP A 56 -23.40 1.76 1.90
N TRP A 57 -23.89 1.06 2.94
CA TRP A 57 -23.54 1.37 4.31
C TRP A 57 -22.08 1.01 4.62
N TYR A 58 -21.37 1.95 5.23
CA TYR A 58 -20.03 1.70 5.76
C TYR A 58 -20.09 1.72 7.29
N TYR A 59 -19.96 0.54 7.89
CA TYR A 59 -20.17 0.30 9.31
C TYR A 59 -19.28 1.15 10.25
N TRP A 60 -18.04 1.41 9.84
CA TRP A 60 -17.04 2.06 10.69
C TRP A 60 -17.08 3.59 10.64
N LYS A 61 -18.23 4.18 10.34
CA LYS A 61 -18.43 5.64 10.44
C LYS A 61 -18.74 6.02 11.89
N LEU A 62 -18.05 7.03 12.41
CA LEU A 62 -18.47 7.71 13.65
C LEU A 62 -19.93 8.16 13.54
N PRO A 63 -20.79 7.84 14.53
CA PRO A 63 -22.15 8.37 14.60
C PRO A 63 -22.18 9.91 14.70
N GLU A 64 -21.26 10.45 15.51
CA GLU A 64 -21.14 11.89 15.78
C GLU A 64 -19.72 12.38 15.38
N PRO A 65 -19.45 12.59 14.08
CA PRO A 65 -18.14 13.03 13.63
C PRO A 65 -17.86 14.48 14.06
N THR A 66 -16.64 14.75 14.49
CA THR A 66 -16.22 16.09 14.89
C THR A 66 -15.49 16.80 13.75
N VAL A 67 -15.32 18.13 13.87
CA VAL A 67 -14.46 18.89 12.95
C VAL A 67 -13.05 18.32 12.93
N MET A 68 -12.53 17.91 14.09
CA MET A 68 -11.18 17.36 14.19
C MET A 68 -11.04 15.99 13.53
N SER A 69 -12.04 15.11 13.64
CA SER A 69 -11.96 13.80 12.99
C SER A 69 -11.89 13.93 11.47
N ARG A 70 -12.65 14.86 10.89
CA ARG A 70 -12.59 15.16 9.45
C ARG A 70 -11.31 15.87 9.04
N VAL A 71 -10.95 16.97 9.70
CA VAL A 71 -9.80 17.80 9.31
C VAL A 71 -8.50 17.00 9.42
N THR A 72 -8.30 16.21 10.48
CA THR A 72 -7.08 15.41 10.64
C THR A 72 -7.00 14.28 9.63
N ALA A 73 -8.09 13.57 9.34
CA ALA A 73 -8.13 12.53 8.32
C ALA A 73 -7.87 13.08 6.90
N TRP A 74 -8.58 14.14 6.49
CA TRP A 74 -8.38 14.78 5.19
C TRP A 74 -6.98 15.37 5.05
N SER A 75 -6.48 16.03 6.09
CA SER A 75 -5.14 16.62 6.06
C SER A 75 -4.06 15.54 6.01
N GLY A 76 -4.21 14.46 6.78
CA GLY A 76 -3.33 13.29 6.72
C GLY A 76 -3.31 12.66 5.33
N TYR A 77 -4.49 12.42 4.75
CA TYR A 77 -4.65 11.93 3.39
C TYR A 77 -3.99 12.83 2.35
N LEU A 78 -4.32 14.14 2.33
CA LEU A 78 -3.81 15.08 1.34
C LEU A 78 -2.29 15.25 1.45
N LEU A 79 -1.76 15.38 2.67
CA LEU A 79 -0.31 15.49 2.88
C LEU A 79 0.40 14.21 2.45
N HIS A 80 -0.13 13.04 2.81
CA HIS A 80 0.43 11.76 2.39
C HIS A 80 0.46 11.67 0.86
N GLN A 81 -0.67 12.02 0.22
CA GLN A 81 -0.82 11.98 -1.22
C GLN A 81 0.17 12.90 -1.95
N LEU A 82 0.25 14.16 -1.52
CA LEU A 82 1.11 15.17 -2.13
C LEU A 82 2.58 14.84 -1.95
N VAL A 83 2.98 14.32 -0.78
CA VAL A 83 4.36 13.88 -0.53
C VAL A 83 4.73 12.74 -1.49
N VAL A 84 3.90 11.69 -1.59
CA VAL A 84 4.19 10.54 -2.45
C VAL A 84 4.16 10.93 -3.93
N TRP A 85 3.20 11.73 -4.37
CA TRP A 85 3.20 12.28 -5.73
C TRP A 85 4.42 13.16 -6.00
N GLY A 86 4.86 13.97 -5.04
CA GLY A 86 6.09 14.76 -5.13
C GLY A 86 7.33 13.90 -5.33
N ILE A 87 7.43 12.78 -4.61
CA ILE A 87 8.52 11.80 -4.75
C ILE A 87 8.48 11.15 -6.14
N ILE A 88 7.30 10.74 -6.62
CA ILE A 88 7.12 10.17 -7.97
C ILE A 88 7.52 11.19 -9.04
N TYR A 89 7.02 12.42 -8.92
CA TYR A 89 7.36 13.52 -9.83
C TYR A 89 8.86 13.78 -9.86
N TYR A 90 9.50 13.85 -8.68
CA TYR A 90 10.95 14.01 -8.58
C TYR A 90 11.71 12.89 -9.29
N ALA A 91 11.30 11.63 -9.07
CA ALA A 91 11.93 10.47 -9.71
C ALA A 91 11.82 10.52 -11.24
N GLN A 92 10.62 10.82 -11.75
CA GLN A 92 10.34 10.91 -13.18
C GLN A 92 11.07 12.09 -13.84
N LYS A 93 11.03 13.27 -13.21
CA LYS A 93 11.70 14.49 -13.71
C LYS A 93 13.22 14.29 -13.83
N ASN A 94 13.82 13.65 -12.83
CA ASN A 94 15.26 13.38 -12.82
C ASN A 94 15.66 12.13 -13.62
N LYS A 95 14.70 11.45 -14.27
CA LYS A 95 14.93 10.23 -15.06
C LYS A 95 15.80 9.22 -14.31
N THR A 96 15.49 9.00 -13.03
CA THR A 96 16.28 8.14 -12.15
C THR A 96 16.42 6.74 -12.76
N LYS A 97 17.63 6.19 -12.74
CA LYS A 97 17.94 4.88 -13.30
C LYS A 97 17.83 3.79 -12.23
N TYR A 98 17.55 2.57 -12.67
CA TYR A 98 17.59 1.40 -11.79
C TYR A 98 18.99 1.19 -11.23
N THR A 99 19.05 0.85 -9.94
CA THR A 99 20.28 0.54 -9.22
C THR A 99 20.24 -0.89 -8.68
N SER A 100 21.41 -1.49 -8.44
CA SER A 100 21.52 -2.83 -7.85
C SER A 100 21.09 -2.91 -6.39
N GLY A 101 21.00 -1.76 -5.71
CA GLY A 101 20.51 -1.62 -4.34
C GLY A 101 19.38 -0.61 -4.22
N LEU A 102 19.09 -0.19 -2.98
CA LEU A 102 18.02 0.76 -2.68
C LEU A 102 18.40 2.17 -3.13
N HIS A 103 17.68 2.70 -4.12
CA HIS A 103 17.88 4.08 -4.57
C HIS A 103 17.44 5.06 -3.46
N ARG A 104 18.07 6.24 -3.38
CA ARG A 104 17.74 7.26 -2.35
C ARG A 104 16.26 7.66 -2.36
N VAL A 105 15.66 7.73 -3.55
CA VAL A 105 14.22 8.00 -3.72
C VAL A 105 13.36 6.91 -3.08
N ASN A 106 13.79 5.64 -3.14
CA ASN A 106 13.06 4.54 -2.52
C ASN A 106 13.13 4.65 -0.99
N ILE A 107 14.30 5.00 -0.45
CA ILE A 107 14.48 5.26 0.99
C ILE A 107 13.56 6.39 1.44
N LEU A 108 13.52 7.50 0.68
CA LEU A 108 12.63 8.62 0.97
C LEU A 108 11.16 8.19 0.94
N SER A 109 10.78 7.36 -0.04
CA SER A 109 9.43 6.80 -0.11
C SER A 109 9.10 5.94 1.10
N PHE A 110 10.00 5.05 1.54
CA PHE A 110 9.78 4.23 2.73
C PHE A 110 9.65 5.08 3.99
N ALA A 111 10.53 6.06 4.17
CA ALA A 111 10.48 6.96 5.31
C ALA A 111 9.17 7.77 5.34
N ALA A 112 8.76 8.33 4.20
CA ALA A 112 7.51 9.08 4.08
C ALA A 112 6.29 8.21 4.43
N ASN A 113 6.17 7.02 3.83
CA ASN A 113 5.06 6.11 4.13
C ASN A 113 5.09 5.70 5.61
N GLY A 114 6.25 5.32 6.16
CA GLY A 114 6.38 4.97 7.58
C GLY A 114 5.92 6.07 8.53
N ILE A 115 6.24 7.34 8.24
CA ILE A 115 5.76 8.48 9.02
C ILE A 115 4.23 8.57 8.95
N PHE A 116 3.64 8.53 7.75
CA PHE A 116 2.19 8.63 7.60
C PHE A 116 1.43 7.44 8.16
N ILE A 117 2.03 6.25 8.19
CA ILE A 117 1.47 5.07 8.83
C ILE A 117 1.32 5.29 10.34
N LEU A 118 2.37 5.79 10.98
CA LEU A 118 2.35 6.11 12.42
C LEU A 118 1.41 7.29 12.72
N LEU A 119 1.38 8.30 11.85
CA LEU A 119 0.46 9.43 11.98
C LEU A 119 -1.00 8.99 11.84
N HIS A 120 -1.30 8.08 10.92
CA HIS A 120 -2.64 7.56 10.76
C HIS A 120 -3.05 6.71 11.97
N LEU A 121 -2.15 5.87 12.49
CA LEU A 121 -2.39 5.15 13.74
C LEU A 121 -2.73 6.10 14.89
N LEU A 122 -1.94 7.16 15.07
CA LEU A 122 -2.20 8.18 16.08
C LEU A 122 -3.53 8.90 15.84
N GLN A 123 -3.82 9.25 14.59
CA GLN A 123 -5.07 9.88 14.21
C GLN A 123 -6.27 8.98 14.56
N THR A 124 -6.19 7.67 14.31
CA THR A 124 -7.24 6.72 14.69
C THR A 124 -7.42 6.63 16.20
N HIS A 125 -6.35 6.65 16.98
CA HIS A 125 -6.50 6.56 18.43
C HIS A 125 -7.07 7.83 19.07
N ILE A 126 -6.81 9.01 18.49
CA ILE A 126 -7.26 10.28 19.06
C ILE A 126 -8.63 10.71 18.51
N TRP A 127 -8.85 10.55 17.20
CA TRP A 127 -10.05 11.04 16.51
C TRP A 127 -10.76 9.99 15.66
N TYR A 128 -10.27 8.74 15.67
CA TYR A 128 -10.84 7.59 14.97
C TYR A 128 -10.73 7.63 13.43
N ASP A 129 -11.57 8.39 12.75
CA ASP A 129 -11.50 8.64 11.30
C ASP A 129 -12.51 9.72 10.93
N GLY A 130 -12.35 10.31 9.74
CA GLY A 130 -13.30 11.23 9.15
C GLY A 130 -13.39 11.16 7.63
N LEU A 131 -12.52 10.40 6.92
CA LEU A 131 -12.53 10.45 5.46
C LEU A 131 -13.77 9.76 4.86
N ALA A 132 -14.17 8.62 5.43
CA ALA A 132 -15.38 7.91 5.03
C ALA A 132 -16.68 8.68 5.33
N GLN A 133 -16.64 9.72 6.18
CA GLN A 133 -17.82 10.56 6.46
C GLN A 133 -18.24 11.38 5.23
N ASP A 134 -17.25 11.84 4.47
CA ASP A 134 -17.44 12.75 3.34
C ASP A 134 -17.33 12.04 1.98
N THR A 135 -17.12 10.72 1.97
CA THR A 135 -16.93 9.94 0.76
C THR A 135 -17.84 8.73 0.70
N HIS A 136 -18.10 8.27 -0.53
CA HIS A 136 -19.00 7.15 -0.79
C HIS A 136 -18.21 5.82 -0.72
N ILE A 137 -18.79 4.75 -0.19
CA ILE A 137 -18.08 3.45 -0.10
C ILE A 137 -17.59 2.95 -1.48
N MET A 138 -18.37 3.19 -2.52
CA MET A 138 -18.01 2.88 -3.90
C MET A 138 -16.80 3.64 -4.42
N SER A 139 -16.41 4.81 -3.88
CA SER A 139 -15.16 5.45 -4.32
C SER A 139 -13.95 4.67 -3.81
N SER A 140 -13.99 4.13 -2.59
CA SER A 140 -12.93 3.27 -2.07
C SER A 140 -12.83 1.98 -2.90
N GLN A 141 -13.95 1.28 -3.11
CA GLN A 141 -13.98 0.06 -3.92
C GLN A 141 -13.58 0.30 -5.38
N GLY A 142 -14.12 1.36 -5.99
CA GLY A 142 -13.83 1.74 -7.37
C GLY A 142 -12.35 2.05 -7.59
N SER A 143 -11.68 2.65 -6.60
CA SER A 143 -10.25 2.94 -6.69
C SER A 143 -9.42 1.68 -6.94
N VAL A 144 -9.72 0.60 -6.20
CA VAL A 144 -9.06 -0.71 -6.30
C VAL A 144 -9.45 -1.42 -7.61
N VAL A 145 -10.73 -1.38 -8.00
CA VAL A 145 -11.19 -1.98 -9.27
C VAL A 145 -10.43 -1.40 -10.45
N VAL A 146 -10.31 -0.08 -10.54
CA VAL A 146 -9.57 0.58 -11.62
C VAL A 146 -8.06 0.28 -11.53
N LEU A 147 -7.49 0.18 -10.33
CA LEU A 147 -6.10 -0.26 -10.16
C LEU A 147 -5.91 -1.66 -10.74
N LEU A 148 -6.79 -2.61 -10.43
CA LEU A 148 -6.73 -3.98 -10.94
C LEU A 148 -6.90 -4.01 -12.47
N ILE A 149 -7.83 -3.23 -13.03
CA ILE A 149 -7.98 -3.09 -14.48
C ILE A 149 -6.70 -2.54 -15.10
N ALA A 150 -6.09 -1.51 -14.52
CA ALA A 150 -4.83 -0.95 -14.98
C ALA A 150 -3.70 -2.00 -14.96
N VAL A 151 -3.61 -2.82 -13.90
CA VAL A 151 -2.68 -3.98 -13.85
C VAL A 151 -2.95 -4.94 -15.01
N LEU A 152 -4.21 -5.31 -15.26
CA LEU A 152 -4.57 -6.21 -16.37
C LEU A 152 -4.16 -5.62 -17.73
N LEU A 153 -4.39 -4.33 -17.96
CA LEU A 153 -3.99 -3.64 -19.19
C LEU A 153 -2.47 -3.64 -19.40
N MET A 154 -1.70 -3.40 -18.32
CA MET A 154 -0.24 -3.43 -18.40
C MET A 154 0.30 -4.85 -18.62
N GLU A 155 -0.28 -5.84 -17.95
CA GLU A 155 0.17 -7.24 -17.97
C GLU A 155 -0.31 -8.03 -19.19
N ASN A 156 -1.35 -7.57 -19.89
CA ASN A 156 -1.84 -8.16 -21.15
C ASN A 156 -0.69 -8.43 -22.15
N GLN A 157 0.24 -7.48 -22.29
CA GLN A 157 1.37 -7.63 -23.21
C GLN A 157 2.42 -8.63 -22.72
N ARG A 158 2.58 -8.77 -21.39
CA ARG A 158 3.55 -9.69 -20.81
C ARG A 158 3.06 -11.14 -20.89
N ARG A 159 1.80 -11.38 -20.52
CA ARG A 159 1.28 -12.74 -20.27
C ARG A 159 -0.15 -13.02 -20.76
N GLY A 160 -0.85 -12.06 -21.36
CA GLY A 160 -2.27 -12.22 -21.69
C GLY A 160 -3.19 -12.15 -20.45
N LEU A 161 -4.50 -12.17 -20.66
CA LEU A 161 -5.50 -11.89 -19.60
C LEU A 161 -6.05 -13.14 -18.87
N ILE A 162 -5.90 -14.33 -19.43
CA ILE A 162 -6.56 -15.55 -18.92
C ILE A 162 -5.52 -16.50 -18.32
N PHE A 163 -5.23 -16.40 -17.02
CA PHE A 163 -4.27 -17.26 -16.32
C PHE A 163 -2.86 -17.30 -16.94
N GLY A 164 -2.41 -16.20 -17.54
CA GLY A 164 -1.13 -16.17 -18.27
C GLY A 164 -1.16 -16.96 -19.60
N LYS A 165 -2.34 -17.42 -20.00
CA LYS A 165 -2.65 -18.10 -21.25
C LYS A 165 -3.59 -17.23 -22.08
N GLY A 166 -3.66 -17.51 -23.38
CA GLY A 166 -4.54 -16.80 -24.31
C GLY A 166 -3.85 -15.73 -25.15
N LYS A 167 -4.59 -15.23 -26.16
CA LYS A 167 -4.08 -14.24 -27.10
C LYS A 167 -3.95 -12.88 -26.42
N ARG A 168 -2.81 -12.23 -26.65
CA ARG A 168 -2.60 -10.83 -26.28
C ARG A 168 -3.53 -9.96 -27.11
N LEU A 169 -4.23 -9.05 -26.43
CA LEU A 169 -5.16 -8.14 -27.10
C LEU A 169 -4.40 -6.93 -27.62
N ASN A 170 -4.01 -6.96 -28.91
CA ASN A 170 -3.17 -5.93 -29.51
C ASN A 170 -3.84 -4.54 -29.57
N PHE A 171 -5.17 -4.48 -29.61
CA PHE A 171 -5.90 -3.21 -29.59
C PHE A 171 -5.73 -2.45 -28.26
N LEU A 172 -5.27 -3.12 -27.20
CA LEU A 172 -4.99 -2.51 -25.89
C LEU A 172 -3.54 -2.00 -25.76
N ASN A 173 -2.70 -2.11 -26.80
CA ASN A 173 -1.27 -1.79 -26.71
C ASN A 173 -1.01 -0.33 -26.32
N ASP A 174 -1.71 0.61 -26.95
CA ASP A 174 -1.54 2.03 -26.70
C ASP A 174 -2.12 2.44 -25.34
N THR A 175 -3.30 1.92 -24.99
CA THR A 175 -3.87 2.08 -23.64
C THR A 175 -2.90 1.57 -22.58
N GLY A 176 -2.34 0.37 -22.74
CA GLY A 176 -1.35 -0.19 -21.82
C GLY A 176 -0.07 0.64 -21.73
N ARG A 177 0.33 1.33 -22.81
CA ARG A 177 1.48 2.26 -22.82
C ARG A 177 1.22 3.49 -21.97
N VAL A 178 0.03 4.10 -22.11
CA VAL A 178 -0.40 5.24 -21.29
C VAL A 178 -0.47 4.84 -19.83
N VAL A 179 -1.09 3.71 -19.53
CA VAL A 179 -1.19 3.19 -18.15
C VAL A 179 0.21 2.99 -17.57
N ARG A 180 1.15 2.32 -18.27
CA ARG A 180 2.54 2.17 -17.78
C ARG A 180 3.22 3.49 -17.47
N LYS A 181 2.93 4.56 -18.22
CA LYS A 181 3.54 5.88 -17.99
C LYS A 181 3.01 6.58 -16.74
N TYR A 182 1.72 6.44 -16.43
CA TYR A 182 1.05 7.24 -15.37
C TYR A 182 0.54 6.42 -14.18
N HIS A 183 0.59 5.09 -14.24
CA HIS A 183 0.05 4.22 -13.19
C HIS A 183 0.58 4.56 -11.80
N GLY A 184 1.85 4.99 -11.68
CA GLY A 184 2.43 5.35 -10.38
C GLY A 184 1.62 6.38 -9.60
N TYR A 185 1.09 7.41 -10.29
CA TYR A 185 0.26 8.42 -9.63
C TYR A 185 -1.10 7.87 -9.20
N TYR A 186 -1.76 7.11 -10.08
CA TYR A 186 -3.06 6.50 -9.77
C TYR A 186 -2.94 5.42 -8.70
N PHE A 187 -1.90 4.59 -8.73
CA PHE A 187 -1.68 3.51 -7.78
C PHE A 187 -1.38 4.08 -6.40
N ALA A 188 -0.52 5.09 -6.33
CA ALA A 188 -0.30 5.84 -5.10
C ALA A 188 -1.61 6.44 -4.59
N TRP A 189 -2.41 7.04 -5.47
CA TRP A 189 -3.71 7.59 -5.10
C TRP A 189 -4.66 6.54 -4.52
N ALA A 190 -4.90 5.45 -5.24
CA ALA A 190 -5.83 4.42 -4.81
C ALA A 190 -5.41 3.83 -3.46
N ILE A 191 -4.13 3.47 -3.30
CA ILE A 191 -3.61 2.87 -2.07
C ILE A 191 -3.72 3.85 -0.89
N ILE A 192 -3.23 5.09 -1.05
CA ILE A 192 -3.25 6.10 0.02
C ILE A 192 -4.70 6.49 0.37
N TYR A 193 -5.56 6.62 -0.64
CA TYR A 193 -6.97 6.90 -0.41
C TYR A 193 -7.64 5.79 0.38
N THR A 194 -7.52 4.52 -0.03
CA THR A 194 -8.10 3.41 0.73
C THR A 194 -7.46 3.24 2.10
N PHE A 195 -6.18 3.58 2.24
CA PHE A 195 -5.46 3.53 3.52
C PHE A 195 -6.05 4.52 4.52
N TRP A 196 -6.30 5.77 4.12
CA TRP A 196 -6.92 6.79 4.99
C TRP A 196 -8.45 6.73 5.02
N TYR A 197 -9.09 5.94 4.15
CA TYR A 197 -10.54 5.75 4.15
C TYR A 197 -11.00 4.82 5.28
N HIS A 198 -10.12 3.92 5.72
CA HIS A 198 -10.41 2.92 6.74
C HIS A 198 -9.69 3.25 8.05
N PRO A 199 -10.38 3.27 9.21
CA PRO A 199 -9.71 3.40 10.49
C PRO A 199 -8.79 2.21 10.74
N MET A 200 -7.76 2.42 11.58
CA MET A 200 -6.90 1.35 12.07
C MET A 200 -7.57 0.49 13.16
N GLU A 201 -8.72 -0.08 12.82
CA GLU A 201 -9.49 -1.00 13.66
C GLU A 201 -8.82 -2.37 13.82
N THR A 202 -9.23 -3.13 14.84
CA THR A 202 -8.62 -4.44 15.14
C THR A 202 -9.46 -5.64 14.71
N SER A 203 -10.49 -5.42 13.90
CA SER A 203 -11.20 -6.55 13.28
C SER A 203 -10.27 -7.32 12.33
N PRO A 204 -10.50 -8.63 12.09
CA PRO A 204 -9.63 -9.42 11.22
C PRO A 204 -9.45 -8.83 9.81
N GLY A 205 -10.50 -8.22 9.26
CA GLY A 205 -10.44 -7.55 7.95
C GLY A 205 -9.47 -6.36 7.93
N HIS A 206 -9.47 -5.54 8.97
CA HIS A 206 -8.55 -4.41 9.08
C HIS A 206 -7.11 -4.88 9.30
N LEU A 207 -6.89 -5.82 10.23
CA LEU A 207 -5.53 -6.34 10.50
C LEU A 207 -4.90 -6.98 9.26
N LEU A 208 -5.67 -7.75 8.49
CA LEU A 208 -5.21 -8.31 7.22
C LEU A 208 -4.97 -7.23 6.16
N GLY A 209 -5.78 -6.18 6.17
CA GLY A 209 -5.59 -4.99 5.33
C GLY A 209 -4.26 -4.27 5.60
N PHE A 210 -3.86 -4.13 6.86
CA PHE A 210 -2.62 -3.46 7.25
C PHE A 210 -1.37 -4.36 7.20
N LEU A 211 -1.53 -5.68 7.09
CA LEU A 211 -0.40 -6.63 7.04
C LEU A 211 0.51 -6.46 5.80
N TYR A 212 0.04 -5.76 4.77
CA TYR A 212 0.82 -5.47 3.57
C TYR A 212 1.11 -3.96 3.39
N THR A 213 0.94 -3.18 4.46
CA THR A 213 1.36 -1.77 4.55
C THR A 213 2.83 -1.69 4.95
#